data_AF-A0A430HFG2-F1
#
_entry.id   AF-A0A430HFG2-F1
#
_cell.length_a   1.000
_cell.length_b   1.000
_cell.length_c   1.000
_cell.angle_alpha   90.00
_cell.angle_beta   90.00
_cell.angle_gamma   90.00
#
_symmetry.space_group_name_H-M   'P 1'
#
loop_
_entity.id
_entity.type
_entity.pdbx_description
1 polymer ?
#
loop_
_entity_poly.entity_id
_entity_poly.type
_entity_poly.pdbx_seq_one_letter_code
_entity_poly.pdbx_strand_id
1 'polypeptide(L)'
;MNSQNILIKIIQNSQRRHFSSFLAHERNEPLRKLVLQPIFFPASGDILQRTISIMKDARLKKETFFAADYPSVDASALSAIRRLPDLPSLLCFFPTYHANGEYISSDLPVMEIQRAGAEQWYRSNPLAMDALSLFFCISPNFSCGMIMDVCAGDPLTSGSDDPIYDIYSWNFE
;
A
#
# COMPACT_ATOMS: atom_id res chain seq x y z
N MET A 1 14.31 6.72 -28.23
CA MET A 1 13.52 5.98 -27.22
C MET A 1 12.89 7.02 -26.30
N ASN A 2 11.56 7.08 -26.19
CA ASN A 2 10.85 8.15 -25.48
C ASN A 2 11.18 8.14 -23.96
N SER A 3 11.43 9.30 -23.35
CA SER A 3 11.84 9.43 -21.93
C SER A 3 10.84 8.79 -20.96
N GLN A 4 9.54 8.83 -21.27
CA GLN A 4 8.50 8.14 -20.50
C GLN A 4 8.69 6.62 -20.45
N ASN A 5 9.09 6.00 -21.57
CA ASN A 5 9.32 4.56 -21.64
C ASN A 5 10.57 4.13 -20.83
N ILE A 6 11.56 5.02 -20.69
CA ILE A 6 12.74 4.78 -19.84
C ILE A 6 12.33 4.81 -18.37
N LEU A 7 11.58 5.83 -17.97
CA LEU A 7 11.08 5.98 -16.60
C LEU A 7 10.22 4.79 -16.17
N ILE A 8 9.25 4.37 -17.00
CA ILE A 8 8.41 3.21 -16.71
C ILE A 8 9.28 1.97 -16.42
N LYS A 9 10.30 1.71 -17.24
CA LYS A 9 11.21 0.59 -17.05
C LYS A 9 12.03 0.69 -15.77
N ILE A 10 12.51 1.89 -15.42
CA ILE A 10 13.25 2.14 -14.18
C ILE A 10 12.39 1.80 -12.97
N ILE A 11 11.15 2.34 -12.92
CA ILE A 11 10.21 2.10 -11.82
C ILE A 11 9.86 0.61 -11.73
N GLN A 12 9.50 -0.03 -12.85
CA GLN A 12 9.18 -1.46 -12.89
C GLN A 12 10.35 -2.34 -12.41
N ASN A 13 11.59 -2.02 -12.82
CA ASN A 13 12.77 -2.76 -12.37
C ASN A 13 13.06 -2.55 -10.88
N SER A 14 12.81 -1.35 -10.35
CA SER A 14 12.87 -1.09 -8.90
C SER A 14 11.85 -1.94 -8.15
N GLN A 15 10.58 -1.88 -8.58
CA GLN A 15 9.48 -2.64 -8.00
C GLN A 15 9.75 -4.15 -8.01
N ARG A 16 10.33 -4.70 -9.09
CA ARG A 16 10.70 -6.13 -9.16
C ARG A 16 11.77 -6.50 -8.14
N ARG A 17 12.81 -5.68 -8.00
CA ARG A 17 13.90 -5.94 -7.04
C ARG A 17 13.40 -5.86 -5.60
N HIS A 18 12.63 -4.82 -5.29
CA HIS A 18 12.05 -4.65 -3.96
C HIS A 18 11.05 -5.75 -3.64
N PHE A 19 10.20 -6.16 -4.59
CA PHE A 19 9.26 -7.25 -4.39
C PHE A 19 9.96 -8.59 -4.13
N SER A 20 11.00 -8.91 -4.91
CA SER A 20 11.80 -10.13 -4.67
C SER A 20 12.51 -10.10 -3.31
N SER A 21 13.06 -8.95 -2.92
CA SER A 21 13.67 -8.77 -1.60
C SER A 21 12.63 -8.95 -0.49
N PHE A 22 11.48 -8.30 -0.63
CA PHE A 22 10.37 -8.39 0.30
C PHE A 22 9.91 -9.85 0.47
N LEU A 23 9.68 -10.57 -0.63
CA LEU A 23 9.36 -11.99 -0.57
C LEU A 23 10.46 -12.79 0.11
N ALA A 24 11.74 -12.55 -0.19
CA ALA A 24 12.85 -13.30 0.42
C ALA A 24 12.96 -13.08 1.94
N HIS A 25 12.67 -11.88 2.43
CA HIS A 25 12.69 -11.52 3.85
C HIS A 25 11.48 -12.06 4.61
N GLU A 26 10.34 -12.24 3.94
CA GLU A 26 9.14 -12.78 4.56
C GLU A 26 9.34 -14.26 4.93
N ARG A 27 9.65 -14.54 6.20
CA ARG A 27 9.96 -15.89 6.71
C ARG A 27 8.72 -16.78 6.75
N ASN A 28 7.53 -16.21 6.65
CA ASN A 28 6.27 -16.92 6.65
C ASN A 28 5.89 -17.36 5.23
N GLU A 29 6.41 -18.53 4.80
CA GLU A 29 6.04 -19.23 3.55
C GLU A 29 4.53 -19.17 3.21
N PRO A 30 3.62 -19.38 4.16
CA PRO A 30 2.19 -19.18 3.97
C PRO A 30 1.78 -17.82 3.39
N LEU A 31 2.38 -16.71 3.81
CA LEU A 31 2.01 -15.37 3.33
C LEU A 31 2.38 -15.16 1.87
N ARG A 32 3.54 -15.69 1.45
CA ARG A 32 3.97 -15.63 0.06
C ARG A 32 2.94 -16.29 -0.87
N LYS A 33 2.31 -17.38 -0.42
CA LYS A 33 1.29 -18.13 -1.17
C LYS A 33 -0.06 -17.41 -1.26
N LEU A 34 -0.27 -16.38 -0.43
CA LEU A 34 -1.48 -15.55 -0.48
C LEU A 34 -1.40 -14.48 -1.57
N VAL A 35 -0.20 -14.14 -2.08
CA VAL A 35 -0.06 -13.22 -3.21
C VAL A 35 -0.48 -13.94 -4.49
N LEU A 36 -1.54 -13.44 -5.12
CA LEU A 36 -2.06 -13.95 -6.38
C LEU A 36 -1.29 -13.36 -7.56
N GLN A 37 -1.09 -12.04 -7.57
CA GLN A 37 -0.31 -11.37 -8.61
C GLN A 37 0.25 -10.01 -8.17
N PRO A 38 1.48 -9.65 -8.57
CA PRO A 38 1.97 -8.28 -8.49
C PRO A 38 1.49 -7.46 -9.70
N ILE A 39 1.03 -6.24 -9.44
CA ILE A 39 0.62 -5.24 -10.43
C ILE A 39 1.68 -4.14 -10.45
N PHE A 40 2.41 -4.02 -11.55
CA PHE A 40 3.52 -3.08 -11.70
C PHE A 40 3.07 -1.73 -12.27
N PHE A 41 3.93 -0.72 -12.15
CA PHE A 41 3.74 0.59 -12.79
C PHE A 41 3.62 0.45 -14.33
N PRO A 42 2.78 1.24 -15.04
CA PRO A 42 1.98 2.37 -14.57
C PRO A 42 0.66 1.99 -13.90
N ALA A 43 0.16 0.77 -14.09
CA ALA A 43 -1.15 0.36 -13.57
C ALA A 43 -1.24 0.48 -12.03
N SER A 44 -0.18 0.13 -11.30
CA SER A 44 -0.13 0.40 -9.85
C SER A 44 -0.23 1.87 -9.49
N GLY A 45 0.35 2.77 -10.30
CA GLY A 45 0.25 4.22 -10.08
C GLY A 45 -1.17 4.73 -10.28
N ASP A 46 -1.87 4.27 -11.31
CA ASP A 46 -3.29 4.59 -11.55
C ASP A 46 -4.17 4.14 -10.38
N ILE A 47 -3.88 2.96 -9.82
CA ILE A 47 -4.56 2.40 -8.65
C ILE A 47 -4.34 3.29 -7.42
N LEU A 48 -3.10 3.67 -7.14
CA LEU A 48 -2.75 4.55 -6.02
C LEU A 48 -3.43 5.91 -6.14
N GLN A 49 -3.36 6.53 -7.33
CA GLN A 49 -3.94 7.85 -7.58
C GLN A 49 -5.47 7.87 -7.43
N ARG A 50 -6.15 6.81 -7.87
CA ARG A 50 -7.60 6.64 -7.65
C ARG A 50 -7.92 6.47 -6.17
N THR A 51 -7.17 5.64 -5.46
CA THR A 51 -7.36 5.41 -4.02
C THR A 51 -7.21 6.71 -3.22
N ILE A 52 -6.13 7.47 -3.48
CA ILE A 52 -5.89 8.78 -2.87
C ILE A 52 -7.02 9.77 -3.18
N SER A 53 -7.53 9.76 -4.43
CA SER A 53 -8.62 10.65 -4.82
C SER A 53 -9.92 10.34 -4.08
N ILE A 54 -10.20 9.07 -3.81
CA ILE A 54 -11.38 8.59 -3.08
C ILE A 54 -11.35 9.02 -1.61
N MET A 55 -10.17 9.01 -0.98
CA MET A 55 -10.02 9.48 0.40
C MET A 55 -10.34 10.97 0.55
N LYS A 56 -10.38 11.73 -0.55
CA LYS A 56 -10.59 13.19 -0.58
C LYS A 56 -9.58 13.98 0.26
N ASP A 57 -8.50 13.35 0.71
CA ASP A 57 -7.44 14.03 1.42
C ASP A 57 -6.53 14.75 0.41
N ALA A 58 -6.65 16.08 0.37
CA ALA A 58 -5.88 16.91 -0.55
C ALA A 58 -4.37 16.91 -0.24
N ARG A 59 -3.97 16.53 0.98
CA ARG A 59 -2.57 16.40 1.39
C ARG A 59 -1.89 15.26 0.63
N LEU A 60 -2.61 14.12 0.49
CA LEU A 60 -2.14 12.91 -0.21
C LEU A 60 -1.76 13.11 -1.68
N LYS A 61 -2.16 14.24 -2.29
CA LYS A 61 -1.89 14.57 -3.70
C LYS A 61 -0.63 15.39 -3.92
N LYS A 62 -0.04 15.97 -2.88
CA LYS A 62 1.03 16.96 -2.99
C LYS A 62 2.35 16.53 -2.34
N GLU A 63 2.30 15.56 -1.44
CA GLU A 63 3.41 15.22 -0.56
C GLU A 63 3.79 13.74 -0.69
N THR A 64 4.97 13.38 -0.17
CA THR A 64 5.39 11.99 0.00
C THR A 64 4.79 11.48 1.31
N PHE A 65 4.31 10.24 1.32
CA PHE A 65 3.71 9.65 2.51
C PHE A 65 4.46 8.40 2.95
N PHE A 66 4.49 8.22 4.26
CA PHE A 66 5.05 7.07 4.95
C PHE A 66 3.97 6.55 5.89
N ALA A 67 4.06 5.30 6.33
CA ALA A 67 3.18 4.86 7.40
C ALA A 67 3.88 4.92 8.75
N ALA A 68 3.07 4.98 9.79
CA ALA A 68 3.56 4.87 11.16
C ALA A 68 3.96 3.42 11.46
N ASP A 69 5.04 3.26 12.23
CA ASP A 69 5.45 1.96 12.74
C ASP A 69 4.43 1.48 13.79
N TYR A 70 3.79 0.34 13.53
CA TYR A 70 2.91 -0.33 14.50
C TYR A 70 3.64 -1.46 15.22
N PRO A 71 4.07 -1.28 16.48
CA PRO A 71 4.72 -2.34 17.24
C PRO A 71 3.74 -3.44 17.70
N SER A 72 2.43 -3.24 17.53
CA SER A 72 1.38 -4.17 17.97
C SER A 72 0.22 -4.26 16.98
N VAL A 73 -0.41 -5.43 16.92
CA VAL A 73 -1.63 -5.66 16.12
C VAL A 73 -2.80 -4.88 16.73
N ASP A 74 -3.41 -3.99 15.97
CA ASP A 74 -4.60 -3.24 16.39
C ASP A 74 -5.89 -4.07 16.22
N ALA A 75 -6.67 -4.17 17.29
CA ALA A 75 -7.95 -4.83 17.30
C ALA A 75 -9.01 -4.09 16.47
N SER A 76 -8.98 -2.75 16.41
CA SER A 76 -9.86 -1.98 15.52
C SER A 76 -9.54 -2.27 14.06
N ALA A 77 -8.27 -2.23 13.68
CA ALA A 77 -7.83 -2.59 12.33
C ALA A 77 -8.23 -4.02 11.94
N LEU A 78 -8.03 -5.02 12.81
CA LEU A 78 -8.51 -6.39 12.55
C LEU A 78 -10.03 -6.46 12.38
N SER A 79 -10.78 -5.75 13.22
CA SER A 79 -12.24 -5.70 13.09
C SER A 79 -12.66 -5.03 11.79
N ALA A 80 -11.93 -4.02 11.33
CA ALA A 80 -12.20 -3.35 10.06
C ALA A 80 -11.86 -4.24 8.86
N ILE A 81 -10.74 -4.97 8.89
CA ILE A 81 -10.40 -5.99 7.88
C ILE A 81 -11.53 -7.02 7.76
N ARG A 82 -12.09 -7.49 8.88
CA ARG A 82 -13.22 -8.44 8.89
C ARG A 82 -14.48 -7.89 8.24
N ARG A 83 -14.71 -6.58 8.33
CA ARG A 83 -15.88 -5.91 7.76
C ARG A 83 -15.73 -5.60 6.27
N LEU A 84 -14.54 -5.74 5.69
CA LEU A 84 -14.38 -5.66 4.23
C LEU A 84 -15.25 -6.73 3.57
N PRO A 85 -15.92 -6.40 2.44
CA PRO A 85 -16.75 -7.33 1.69
C PRO A 85 -16.09 -8.67 1.42
N ASP A 86 -16.92 -9.71 1.35
CA ASP A 86 -16.50 -11.08 1.08
C ASP A 86 -16.25 -11.27 -0.42
N LEU A 87 -15.06 -10.84 -0.85
CA LEU A 87 -14.54 -10.99 -2.21
C LEU A 87 -13.40 -11.99 -2.22
N PRO A 88 -13.08 -12.64 -3.36
CA PRO A 88 -12.02 -13.64 -3.41
C PRO A 88 -10.62 -13.04 -3.17
N SER A 89 -10.43 -11.78 -3.57
CA SER A 89 -9.14 -11.10 -3.49
C SER A 89 -9.27 -9.64 -3.07
N LEU A 90 -8.16 -9.09 -2.60
CA LEU A 90 -7.99 -7.68 -2.28
C LEU A 90 -6.71 -7.17 -2.94
N LEU A 91 -6.68 -5.89 -3.28
CA LEU A 91 -5.45 -5.19 -3.56
C LEU A 91 -4.81 -4.76 -2.23
N CYS A 92 -3.54 -5.11 -2.08
CA CYS A 92 -2.68 -4.82 -0.96
C CYS A 92 -1.50 -4.02 -1.46
N PHE A 93 -1.24 -2.84 -0.92
CA PHE A 93 -0.07 -2.07 -1.30
C PHE A 93 0.58 -1.40 -0.10
N PHE A 94 1.85 -1.06 -0.29
CA PHE A 94 2.71 -0.54 0.76
C PHE A 94 2.81 0.99 0.68
N PRO A 95 2.94 1.68 1.83
CA PRO A 95 2.75 3.12 1.96
C PRO A 95 3.80 3.96 1.26
N THR A 96 5.00 3.42 1.03
CA THR A 96 6.08 4.22 0.46
C THR A 96 5.81 4.47 -1.01
N TYR A 97 5.20 5.62 -1.29
CA TYR A 97 5.01 6.11 -2.64
C TYR A 97 5.59 7.51 -2.82
N HIS A 98 6.26 7.67 -3.95
CA HIS A 98 6.74 8.92 -4.46
C HIS A 98 5.65 9.54 -5.34
N ALA A 99 5.15 10.71 -4.93
CA ALA A 99 4.40 11.59 -5.78
C ALA A 99 5.38 12.58 -6.42
N ASN A 100 5.44 12.61 -7.75
CA ASN A 100 5.91 13.80 -8.44
C ASN A 100 4.72 14.43 -9.17
N GLY A 101 4.82 15.71 -9.56
CA GLY A 101 3.69 16.44 -10.13
C GLY A 101 3.03 15.81 -11.38
N GLU A 102 3.58 14.73 -11.92
CA GLU A 102 3.06 14.00 -13.08
C GLU A 102 2.49 12.61 -12.74
N TYR A 103 3.02 11.90 -11.74
CA TYR A 103 2.60 10.54 -11.39
C TYR A 103 2.82 10.19 -9.92
N ILE A 104 2.08 9.18 -9.47
CA ILE A 104 2.25 8.54 -8.16
C ILE A 104 2.80 7.13 -8.39
N SER A 105 3.89 6.78 -7.71
CA SER A 105 4.50 5.45 -7.82
C SER A 105 5.03 4.96 -6.48
N SER A 106 4.79 3.71 -6.15
CA SER A 106 5.34 3.05 -4.96
C SER A 106 6.60 2.24 -5.25
N ASP A 107 7.43 2.07 -4.22
CA ASP A 107 8.64 1.26 -4.27
C ASP A 107 8.34 -0.23 -4.47
N LEU A 108 7.20 -0.70 -3.98
CA LEU A 108 6.67 -2.04 -4.18
C LEU A 108 5.50 -2.00 -5.17
N PRO A 109 5.28 -3.05 -5.97
CA PRO A 109 4.07 -3.16 -6.77
C PRO A 109 2.84 -3.23 -5.87
N VAL A 110 1.67 -2.87 -6.41
CA VAL A 110 0.40 -3.23 -5.77
C VAL A 110 0.25 -4.75 -5.89
N MET A 111 -0.06 -5.45 -4.82
CA MET A 111 -0.23 -6.90 -4.82
C MET A 111 -1.71 -7.24 -4.76
N GLU A 112 -2.19 -8.09 -5.66
CA GLU A 112 -3.44 -8.78 -5.42
C GLU A 112 -3.17 -9.96 -4.47
N ILE A 113 -3.92 -10.04 -3.38
CA ILE A 113 -3.81 -11.08 -2.36
C ILE A 113 -5.15 -11.78 -2.15
N GLN A 114 -5.12 -13.00 -1.64
CA GLN A 114 -6.32 -13.70 -1.19
C GLN A 114 -6.96 -12.98 0.01
N ARG A 115 -8.25 -12.64 -0.10
CA ARG A 115 -9.00 -11.97 0.98
C ARG A 115 -9.00 -12.76 2.28
N ALA A 116 -9.11 -14.09 2.20
CA ALA A 116 -9.08 -14.99 3.35
C ALA A 116 -7.77 -14.86 4.16
N GLY A 117 -6.70 -14.42 3.51
CA GLY A 117 -5.39 -14.21 4.11
C GLY A 117 -5.10 -12.79 4.60
N ALA A 118 -6.04 -11.84 4.44
CA ALA A 118 -5.81 -10.42 4.74
C ALA A 118 -5.49 -10.16 6.23
N GLU A 119 -6.16 -10.86 7.15
CA GLU A 119 -5.82 -10.76 8.58
C GLU A 119 -4.42 -11.31 8.88
N GLN A 120 -3.99 -12.36 8.17
CA GLN A 120 -2.67 -12.94 8.36
C GLN A 120 -1.58 -11.98 7.87
N TRP A 121 -1.82 -11.35 6.72
CA TRP A 121 -1.00 -10.26 6.19
C TRP A 121 -0.87 -9.10 7.17
N TYR A 122 -1.97 -8.69 7.81
CA TYR A 122 -1.90 -7.64 8.82
C TYR A 122 -1.16 -8.07 10.09
N ARG A 123 -1.27 -9.33 10.50
CA ARG A 123 -0.63 -9.83 11.72
C ARG A 123 0.86 -10.11 11.56
N SER A 124 1.36 -10.34 10.34
CA SER A 124 2.79 -10.51 10.07
C SER A 124 3.54 -9.19 10.08
N ASN A 125 2.79 -8.11 9.94
CA ASN A 125 3.27 -6.76 9.81
C ASN A 125 4.21 -6.28 10.94
N PRO A 126 3.96 -6.59 12.23
CA PRO A 126 4.85 -6.20 13.33
C PRO A 126 6.15 -7.04 13.43
N LEU A 127 6.29 -8.12 12.63
CA LEU A 127 7.43 -9.05 12.71
C LEU A 127 8.46 -8.84 11.60
N ALA A 128 8.14 -8.05 10.57
CA ALA A 128 9.10 -7.56 9.60
C ALA A 128 9.84 -6.36 10.23
N MET A 129 11.17 -6.32 10.13
CA MET A 129 12.04 -5.42 10.92
C MET A 129 11.86 -3.90 10.71
N ASP A 130 10.85 -3.45 9.97
CA ASP A 130 10.54 -2.03 9.75
C ASP A 130 9.03 -1.79 9.73
N ALA A 131 8.28 -2.49 10.61
CA ALA A 131 6.83 -2.34 10.84
C ALA A 131 6.06 -1.85 9.61
N LEU A 132 5.79 -2.76 8.66
CA LEU A 132 5.15 -2.34 7.42
C LEU A 132 3.76 -1.75 7.78
N SER A 133 3.14 -1.03 6.88
CA SER A 133 1.71 -0.78 6.98
C SER A 133 1.09 -1.17 5.66
N LEU A 134 -0.20 -1.47 5.70
CA LEU A 134 -0.88 -2.07 4.57
C LEU A 134 -2.09 -1.23 4.20
N PHE A 135 -2.35 -1.14 2.91
CA PHE A 135 -3.56 -0.57 2.37
C PHE A 135 -4.31 -1.73 1.74
N PHE A 136 -5.56 -1.92 2.13
CA PHE A 136 -6.43 -2.92 1.54
C PHE A 136 -7.54 -2.22 0.76
N CYS A 137 -7.69 -2.51 -0.53
CA CYS A 137 -8.84 -2.05 -1.29
C CYS A 137 -9.40 -3.19 -2.15
N ILE A 138 -10.71 -3.16 -2.40
CA ILE A 138 -11.39 -4.38 -2.85
C ILE A 138 -11.29 -4.71 -4.34
N SER A 139 -10.73 -3.84 -5.19
CA SER A 139 -10.61 -4.06 -6.65
C SER A 139 -10.25 -2.74 -7.36
N PRO A 140 -9.87 -2.76 -8.66
CA PRO A 140 -9.89 -1.57 -9.53
C PRO A 140 -11.19 -0.75 -9.56
N ASN A 141 -12.32 -1.27 -9.04
CA ASN A 141 -13.54 -0.49 -8.84
C ASN A 141 -13.49 0.41 -7.59
N PHE A 142 -12.50 0.21 -6.70
CA PHE A 142 -12.21 0.98 -5.48
C PHE A 142 -13.41 1.31 -4.59
N SER A 143 -14.47 0.49 -4.65
CA SER A 143 -15.76 0.78 -4.02
C SER A 143 -15.78 0.60 -2.49
N CYS A 144 -14.80 -0.09 -1.93
CA CYS A 144 -14.48 0.02 -0.51
C CYS A 144 -13.02 -0.34 -0.24
N GLY A 145 -12.55 0.08 0.93
CA GLY A 145 -11.18 -0.14 1.34
C GLY A 145 -10.91 0.37 2.73
N MET A 146 -9.71 0.07 3.19
CA MET A 146 -9.17 0.50 4.46
C MET A 146 -7.71 0.87 4.28
N ILE A 147 -7.34 1.99 4.88
CA ILE A 147 -5.97 2.46 4.97
C ILE A 147 -5.63 2.58 6.43
N MET A 148 -4.52 1.97 6.81
CA MET A 148 -4.00 2.01 8.16
C MET A 148 -2.91 3.08 8.22
N ASP A 149 -3.26 4.21 8.84
CA ASP A 149 -2.40 5.29 9.34
C ASP A 149 -1.19 5.68 8.48
N VAL A 150 -1.37 6.77 7.73
CA VAL A 150 -0.37 7.38 6.85
C VAL A 150 0.06 8.73 7.40
N CYS A 151 1.36 8.98 7.51
CA CYS A 151 1.96 10.26 7.85
C CYS A 151 2.55 10.92 6.60
N ALA A 152 2.47 12.26 6.52
CA ALA A 152 3.24 13.01 5.53
C ALA A 152 4.74 12.91 5.89
N GLY A 153 5.60 12.74 4.90
CA GLY A 153 7.05 12.83 5.09
C GLY A 153 7.67 13.93 4.26
N ASP A 154 8.64 14.60 4.87
CA ASP A 154 9.38 15.72 4.28
C ASP A 154 10.10 15.26 2.98
N PRO A 155 9.96 15.99 1.86
CA PRO A 155 10.66 15.70 0.60
C PRO A 155 12.19 15.77 0.65
N LEU A 156 12.83 16.30 1.71
CA LEU A 156 14.30 16.44 1.74
C LEU A 156 15.05 15.60 2.78
N THR A 157 14.45 15.22 3.90
CA THR A 157 15.00 14.29 4.91
C THR A 157 13.91 14.09 5.96
N SER A 158 13.48 12.88 6.26
CA SER A 158 12.38 12.59 7.21
C SER A 158 12.55 13.28 8.57
N GLY A 159 11.94 14.44 8.75
CA GLY A 159 11.68 15.11 10.03
C GLY A 159 10.29 15.75 9.95
N SER A 160 9.23 14.96 10.13
CA SER A 160 7.86 15.44 9.89
C SER A 160 7.31 16.26 11.05
N ASP A 161 6.83 17.46 10.73
CA ASP A 161 5.76 18.12 11.47
C ASP A 161 4.47 17.29 11.34
N ASP A 162 3.83 17.11 12.50
CA ASP A 162 2.56 16.47 12.83
C ASP A 162 2.14 15.15 12.14
N PRO A 163 2.12 14.03 12.89
CA PRO A 163 1.55 12.76 12.42
C PRO A 163 0.04 12.87 12.13
N ILE A 164 -0.38 12.34 10.99
CA ILE A 164 -1.80 12.12 10.68
C ILE A 164 -2.14 10.71 11.19
N TYR A 165 -2.73 10.65 12.39
CA TYR A 165 -3.23 9.41 12.98
C TYR A 165 -4.68 9.19 12.56
N ASP A 166 -4.91 8.55 11.42
CA ASP A 166 -6.26 8.26 10.96
C ASP A 166 -6.33 6.92 10.22
N ILE A 167 -7.21 6.05 10.71
CA ILE A 167 -7.67 4.86 9.99
C ILE A 167 -8.79 5.30 9.05
N TYR A 168 -8.49 5.37 7.76
CA TYR A 168 -9.48 5.70 6.74
C TYR A 168 -10.16 4.42 6.26
N SER A 169 -11.35 4.13 6.79
CA SER A 169 -12.27 3.17 6.19
C SER A 169 -13.32 3.91 5.36
N TRP A 170 -13.55 3.49 4.13
CA TRP A 170 -14.67 3.98 3.35
C TRP A 170 -15.48 2.82 2.77
N ASN A 171 -16.79 2.94 2.90
CA ASN A 171 -17.77 2.17 2.15
C ASN A 171 -18.49 3.17 1.26
N PHE A 172 -18.47 2.96 -0.05
CA PHE A 172 -19.44 3.61 -0.91
C PHE A 172 -20.75 2.82 -0.78
N GLU A 173 -21.77 3.45 -0.16
CA GLU A 173 -23.17 3.03 -0.32
C GLU A 173 -23.60 3.10 -1.78
#